data_AF-A0A7X1B1X7-F1
#
_entry.id   AF-A0A7X1B1X7-F1
#
_cell.length_a   1.000
_cell.length_b   1.000
_cell.length_c   1.000
_cell.angle_alpha   90.00
_cell.angle_beta   90.00
_cell.angle_gamma   90.00
#
_symmetry.space_group_name_H-M   'P 1'
#
loop_
_entity.id
_entity.type
_entity.pdbx_description
1 polymer ?
#
loop_
_entity_poly.entity_id
_entity_poly.type
_entity_poly.pdbx_seq_one_letter_code
_entity_poly.pdbx_strand_id
1 'polypeptide(L)'
;MFQSIKTIPCCLLVSLILNIGHAQDVSPESIFQLSWRGISVGKTIDDLYIGNPESGFQRVYIPNGAFSAEYSYRGTAPMYFYRLSEVSGRQVHTPVGALPINSNLKGAALFINPDSSNKKVTVNAIPIDWDKLVNGQTRLVNLTSETVAGFLGGTRFALDPMQTEIIPFDAASSGVIKVTIQLAVREETGWQPKLNSTFGVTDDMCVNLLITQKTNGSIEMIPLRERKQPPQDVQN
;
A
#
# COMPACT_ATOMS: atom_id res chain seq x y z
N MET A 1 65.23 31.56 19.64
CA MET A 1 64.34 30.61 20.32
C MET A 1 63.04 30.53 19.51
N PHE A 2 62.76 29.35 18.96
CA PHE A 2 61.50 28.83 18.37
C PHE A 2 60.29 29.11 19.30
N GLN A 3 58.99 29.09 18.97
CA GLN A 3 58.12 28.90 17.79
C GLN A 3 56.67 29.08 18.32
N SER A 4 55.69 29.36 17.44
CA SER A 4 54.30 28.84 17.45
C SER A 4 53.37 29.28 18.62
N ILE A 5 52.11 29.66 18.38
CA ILE A 5 50.98 28.72 18.23
C ILE A 5 49.68 29.47 17.84
N LYS A 6 49.05 28.94 16.78
CA LYS A 6 47.61 28.63 16.53
C LYS A 6 46.53 29.72 16.63
N THR A 7 45.77 30.02 15.57
CA THR A 7 44.67 29.30 14.86
C THR A 7 43.26 29.77 15.31
N ILE A 8 42.57 30.39 14.34
CA ILE A 8 41.15 30.74 14.07
C ILE A 8 40.07 29.92 14.82
N PRO A 9 38.84 30.47 15.04
CA PRO A 9 37.76 30.11 14.10
C PRO A 9 36.68 31.19 13.81
N CYS A 10 36.01 30.95 12.68
CA CYS A 10 34.57 31.12 12.41
C CYS A 10 33.93 32.52 12.45
N CYS A 11 33.66 33.06 11.26
CA CYS A 11 32.38 33.70 10.91
C CYS A 11 32.22 33.66 9.39
N LEU A 12 31.95 32.47 8.83
CA LEU A 12 31.43 32.34 7.47
C LEU A 12 29.91 32.39 7.58
N LEU A 13 29.34 33.57 7.27
CA LEU A 13 27.93 33.70 6.93
C LEU A 13 27.67 32.83 5.70
N VAL A 14 26.94 31.73 5.89
CA VAL A 14 26.23 31.07 4.80
C VAL A 14 24.75 31.37 5.03
N SER A 15 24.24 32.34 4.28
CA SER A 15 22.82 32.59 4.12
C SER A 15 22.19 31.41 3.39
N LEU A 16 21.57 30.49 4.14
CA LEU A 16 20.68 29.50 3.56
C LEU A 16 19.27 30.10 3.54
N ILE A 17 18.83 30.52 2.35
CA ILE A 17 17.43 30.86 2.07
C ILE A 17 16.66 29.53 2.10
N LEU A 18 15.96 29.27 3.21
CA LEU A 18 14.97 28.20 3.27
C LEU A 18 13.80 28.58 2.35
N ASN A 19 13.62 27.81 1.28
CA ASN A 19 12.36 27.78 0.54
C ASN A 19 11.28 27.28 1.51
N ILE A 20 10.42 28.20 1.95
CA ILE A 20 9.19 27.88 2.70
C ILE A 20 8.22 27.26 1.70
N GLY A 21 8.40 25.97 1.43
CA GLY A 21 7.28 25.12 1.07
C GLY A 21 6.37 25.04 2.29
N HIS A 22 5.11 25.43 2.14
CA HIS A 22 4.08 25.31 3.17
C HIS A 22 3.95 23.85 3.62
N ALA A 23 4.73 23.44 4.62
CA ALA A 23 4.36 22.32 5.47
C ALA A 23 3.23 22.83 6.35
N GLN A 24 2.01 22.38 6.08
CA GLN A 24 0.92 22.56 7.02
C GLN A 24 1.36 22.01 8.37
N ASP A 25 1.32 22.89 9.36
CA ASP A 25 1.60 22.65 10.76
C ASP A 25 0.58 21.63 11.29
N VAL A 26 0.92 20.34 11.25
CA VAL A 26 0.12 19.30 11.90
C VAL A 26 0.61 19.22 13.33
N SER A 27 -0.21 19.68 14.28
CA SER A 27 0.06 19.55 15.71
C SER A 27 0.54 18.11 16.02
N PRO A 28 1.69 17.92 16.71
CA PRO A 28 2.28 16.61 17.00
C PRO A 28 1.38 15.62 17.77
N GLU A 29 0.21 16.05 18.24
CA GLU A 29 -0.67 15.29 19.15
C GLU A 29 -2.03 14.93 18.54
N SER A 30 -2.19 15.08 17.22
CA SER A 30 -3.49 14.80 16.58
C SER A 30 -3.76 13.29 16.54
N ILE A 31 -4.71 12.82 17.36
CA ILE A 31 -5.23 11.44 17.27
C ILE A 31 -5.99 11.31 15.95
N PHE A 32 -5.55 10.42 15.08
CA PHE A 32 -6.30 10.06 13.87
C PHE A 32 -7.03 8.74 14.04
N GLN A 33 -8.00 8.54 13.16
CA GLN A 33 -8.70 7.28 12.97
C GLN A 33 -8.52 6.83 11.53
N LEU A 34 -8.14 5.58 11.35
CA LEU A 34 -7.94 4.96 10.04
C LEU A 34 -8.68 3.63 10.01
N SER A 35 -9.60 3.46 9.05
CA SER A 35 -10.10 2.14 8.67
C SER A 35 -9.22 1.56 7.57
N TRP A 36 -8.84 0.29 7.67
CA TRP A 36 -7.95 -0.30 6.69
C TRP A 36 -8.11 -1.81 6.51
N ARG A 37 -7.72 -2.29 5.33
CA ARG A 37 -7.58 -3.72 5.02
C ARG A 37 -6.17 -3.99 4.53
N GLY A 38 -5.53 -5.03 5.04
CA GLY A 38 -4.16 -5.39 4.69
C GLY A 38 -4.10 -6.49 3.66
N ILE A 39 -3.10 -6.45 2.80
CA ILE A 39 -2.71 -7.55 1.93
C ILE A 39 -1.20 -7.73 1.99
N SER A 40 -0.75 -8.97 2.01
CA SER A 40 0.66 -9.33 1.86
C SER A 40 0.90 -10.00 0.51
N VAL A 41 2.13 -9.88 0.00
CA VAL A 41 2.58 -10.57 -1.21
C VAL A 41 3.71 -11.52 -0.85
N GLY A 42 3.62 -12.74 -1.37
CA GLY A 42 4.62 -13.79 -1.18
C GLY A 42 4.33 -14.68 0.05
N LYS A 43 3.90 -14.12 1.18
CA LYS A 43 3.57 -14.91 2.38
C LYS A 43 2.49 -14.28 3.24
N THR A 44 1.68 -15.12 3.88
CA THR A 44 0.72 -14.69 4.90
C THR A 44 1.49 -14.24 6.15
N ILE A 45 1.02 -13.18 6.81
CA ILE A 45 1.59 -12.68 8.05
C ILE A 45 0.52 -12.75 9.13
N ASP A 46 0.71 -13.61 10.12
CA ASP A 46 -0.25 -13.85 11.20
C ASP A 46 0.27 -13.39 12.55
N ASP A 47 1.48 -12.84 12.65
CA ASP A 47 2.16 -12.47 13.90
C ASP A 47 2.40 -10.96 14.06
N LEU A 48 1.67 -10.13 13.31
CA LEU A 48 1.73 -8.67 13.42
C LEU A 48 0.77 -8.13 14.46
N TYR A 49 1.21 -7.06 15.13
CA TYR A 49 0.45 -6.34 16.14
C TYR A 49 0.43 -4.85 15.80
N ILE A 50 -0.68 -4.18 16.07
CA ILE A 50 -0.84 -2.73 15.94
C ILE A 50 -1.27 -2.14 17.29
N GLY A 51 -0.97 -0.87 17.51
CA GLY A 51 -1.32 -0.16 18.75
C GLY A 51 -0.10 0.41 19.47
N ASN A 52 -0.25 0.65 20.76
CA ASN A 52 0.82 1.18 21.61
C ASN A 52 0.66 0.66 23.05
N PRO A 53 1.66 0.85 23.93
CA PRO A 53 1.60 0.38 25.32
C PRO A 53 0.45 0.96 26.16
N GLU A 54 -0.07 2.13 25.81
CA GLU A 54 -1.13 2.81 26.57
C GLU A 54 -2.53 2.30 26.20
N SER A 55 -2.79 2.09 24.91
CA SER A 55 -4.08 1.59 24.40
C SER A 55 -4.15 0.06 24.29
N GLY A 56 -3.02 -0.61 24.47
CA GLY A 56 -2.85 -2.04 24.19
C GLY A 56 -2.53 -2.34 22.73
N PHE A 57 -2.14 -3.60 22.50
CA PHE A 57 -1.80 -4.13 21.18
C PHE A 57 -2.89 -5.07 20.68
N GLN A 58 -3.27 -4.93 19.41
CA GLN A 58 -4.18 -5.82 18.70
C GLN A 58 -3.39 -6.64 17.68
N ARG A 59 -3.54 -7.97 17.73
CA ARG A 59 -3.01 -8.86 16.69
C ARG A 59 -3.82 -8.74 15.41
N VAL A 60 -3.15 -8.66 14.27
CA VAL A 60 -3.76 -8.58 12.94
C VAL A 60 -3.31 -9.73 12.06
N TYR A 61 -4.20 -10.20 11.20
CA TYR A 61 -3.96 -11.28 10.25
C TYR A 61 -3.99 -10.73 8.83
N ILE A 62 -2.87 -10.85 8.12
CA ILE A 62 -2.65 -10.29 6.80
C ILE A 62 -2.45 -11.44 5.79
N PRO A 63 -3.50 -11.81 5.03
CA PRO A 63 -3.39 -12.93 4.10
C PRO A 63 -2.49 -12.60 2.90
N ASN A 64 -1.84 -13.63 2.35
CA ASN A 64 -1.18 -13.55 1.06
C ASN A 64 -2.21 -13.51 -0.08
N GLY A 65 -2.12 -12.52 -0.97
CA GLY A 65 -2.92 -12.48 -2.20
C GLY A 65 -4.42 -12.20 -2.01
N ALA A 66 -4.84 -11.79 -0.80
CA ALA A 66 -6.20 -11.39 -0.50
C ALA A 66 -6.20 -10.21 0.49
N PHE A 67 -7.27 -9.43 0.53
CA PHE A 67 -7.46 -8.47 1.62
C PHE A 67 -7.85 -9.19 2.90
N SER A 68 -7.32 -8.72 4.03
CA SER A 68 -7.77 -9.08 5.37
C SER A 68 -9.21 -8.62 5.61
N ALA A 69 -9.72 -9.00 6.78
CA ALA A 69 -10.84 -8.28 7.38
C ALA A 69 -10.48 -6.79 7.56
N GLU A 70 -11.51 -5.96 7.72
CA GLU A 70 -11.33 -4.56 8.06
C GLU A 70 -10.82 -4.41 9.50
N TYR A 71 -9.84 -3.54 9.68
CA TYR A 71 -9.25 -3.16 10.96
C TYR A 71 -9.36 -1.66 11.15
N SER A 72 -9.51 -1.24 12.40
CA SER A 72 -9.53 0.17 12.78
C SER A 72 -8.31 0.49 13.64
N TYR A 73 -7.62 1.57 13.29
CA TYR A 73 -6.57 2.14 14.12
C TYR A 73 -7.01 3.50 14.65
N ARG A 74 -6.76 3.75 15.94
CA ARG A 74 -6.91 5.05 16.58
C ARG A 74 -5.66 5.38 17.38
N GLY A 75 -4.94 6.43 17.00
CA GLY A 75 -3.68 6.77 17.64
C GLY A 75 -2.95 7.92 16.95
N THR A 76 -1.68 8.09 17.29
CA THR A 76 -0.79 9.14 16.76
C THR A 76 0.07 8.64 15.61
N ALA A 77 0.64 9.57 14.84
CA ALA A 77 1.39 9.23 13.64
C ALA A 77 2.86 9.06 13.99
N PRO A 78 3.57 8.10 13.36
CA PRO A 78 3.07 7.10 12.41
C PRO A 78 2.39 5.91 13.11
N MET A 79 1.57 5.16 12.36
CA MET A 79 1.06 3.87 12.83
C MET A 79 2.18 2.83 12.78
N TYR A 80 2.56 2.29 13.93
CA TYR A 80 3.60 1.26 14.03
C TYR A 80 3.02 -0.15 13.99
N PHE A 81 3.78 -1.05 13.37
CA PHE A 81 3.54 -2.49 13.35
C PHE A 81 4.61 -3.18 14.20
N TYR A 82 4.20 -4.12 15.02
CA TYR A 82 5.04 -4.81 15.99
C TYR A 82 4.99 -6.32 15.80
N ARG A 83 6.03 -6.99 16.29
CA ARG A 83 6.01 -8.44 16.56
C ARG A 83 6.26 -8.70 18.03
N LEU A 84 5.60 -9.73 18.53
CA LEU A 84 5.77 -10.20 19.89
C LEU A 84 6.93 -11.19 19.96
N SER A 85 7.82 -10.98 20.91
CA SER A 85 8.92 -11.88 21.25
C SER A 85 9.02 -12.04 22.76
N GLU A 86 9.66 -13.12 23.23
CA GLU A 86 9.94 -13.31 24.64
C GLU A 86 11.43 -13.08 24.90
N VAL A 87 11.74 -12.17 25.83
CA VAL A 87 13.10 -11.86 26.25
C VAL A 87 13.15 -11.97 27.77
N SER A 88 13.93 -12.93 28.28
CA SER A 88 14.08 -13.18 29.73
C SER A 88 12.76 -13.36 30.48
N GLY A 89 11.82 -14.13 29.89
CA GLY A 89 10.50 -14.39 30.47
C GLY A 89 9.50 -13.24 30.37
N ARG A 90 9.85 -12.16 29.67
CA ARG A 90 8.97 -11.01 29.44
C ARG A 90 8.58 -10.90 27.97
N GLN A 91 7.30 -10.63 27.74
CA GLN A 91 6.75 -10.32 26.43
C GLN A 91 7.19 -8.92 25.98
N VAL A 92 7.86 -8.84 24.82
CA VAL A 92 8.40 -7.62 24.24
C VAL A 92 7.83 -7.43 22.84
N HIS A 93 7.16 -6.30 22.63
CA HIS A 93 6.69 -5.85 21.31
C HIS A 93 7.80 -5.05 20.64
N THR A 94 8.38 -5.61 19.58
CA THR A 94 9.44 -4.95 18.81
C THR A 94 8.84 -4.32 17.55
N PRO A 95 9.06 -3.03 17.27
CA PRO A 95 8.58 -2.40 16.03
C PRO A 95 9.29 -3.02 14.82
N VAL A 96 8.52 -3.42 13.82
CA VAL A 96 9.01 -4.08 12.59
C VAL A 96 8.69 -3.30 11.31
N GLY A 97 7.82 -2.29 11.41
CA GLY A 97 7.45 -1.40 10.32
C GLY A 97 6.61 -0.23 10.82
N ALA A 98 6.44 0.78 9.97
CA ALA A 98 5.63 1.94 10.26
C ALA A 98 4.94 2.42 9.00
N LEU A 99 3.72 2.93 9.15
CA LEU A 99 2.99 3.64 8.12
C LEU A 99 2.93 5.12 8.50
N PRO A 100 3.58 6.00 7.74
CA PRO A 100 3.33 7.44 7.82
C PRO A 100 1.87 7.70 7.45
N ILE A 101 1.14 8.39 8.33
CA ILE A 101 -0.27 8.72 8.10
C ILE A 101 -0.39 10.21 7.90
N ASN A 102 -0.96 10.59 6.75
CA ASN A 102 -1.36 11.96 6.50
C ASN A 102 -2.77 12.18 7.07
N SER A 103 -3.08 13.42 7.44
CA SER A 103 -4.36 13.80 8.08
C SER A 103 -5.60 13.55 7.23
N ASN A 104 -5.44 13.30 5.93
CA ASN A 104 -6.55 13.09 4.99
C ASN A 104 -6.90 11.60 4.78
N LEU A 105 -6.08 10.67 5.28
CA LEU A 105 -6.28 9.24 5.09
C LEU A 105 -7.32 8.70 6.08
N LYS A 106 -8.57 8.57 5.63
CA LYS A 106 -9.67 7.98 6.44
C LYS A 106 -9.84 6.47 6.21
N GLY A 107 -9.52 6.02 4.99
CA GLY A 107 -9.65 4.64 4.54
C GLY A 107 -8.49 4.26 3.62
N ALA A 108 -7.90 3.07 3.83
CA ALA A 108 -6.79 2.62 3.00
C ALA A 108 -6.75 1.10 2.81
N ALA A 109 -6.23 0.65 1.67
CA ALA A 109 -5.60 -0.66 1.60
C ALA A 109 -4.14 -0.53 2.01
N LEU A 110 -3.68 -1.40 2.90
CA LEU A 110 -2.29 -1.48 3.29
C LEU A 110 -1.62 -2.64 2.54
N PHE A 111 -0.63 -2.30 1.73
CA PHE A 111 0.27 -3.27 1.15
C PHE A 111 1.43 -3.51 2.11
N ILE A 112 1.48 -4.69 2.71
CA ILE A 112 2.47 -5.06 3.72
C ILE A 112 3.42 -6.07 3.10
N ASN A 113 4.62 -5.62 2.78
CA ASN A 113 5.66 -6.46 2.19
C ASN A 113 6.69 -6.85 3.24
N PRO A 114 6.70 -8.10 3.70
CA PRO A 114 7.70 -8.57 4.64
C PRO A 114 9.04 -8.80 3.95
N ASP A 115 10.13 -8.47 4.63
CA ASP A 115 11.48 -8.75 4.12
C ASP A 115 11.74 -10.27 4.02
N SER A 116 12.84 -10.62 3.36
CA SER A 116 13.25 -12.02 3.16
C SER A 116 13.41 -12.77 4.48
N SER A 117 13.85 -12.06 5.54
CA SER A 117 14.05 -12.63 6.88
C SER A 117 12.77 -12.74 7.71
N ASN A 118 11.66 -12.17 7.23
CA ASN A 118 10.42 -11.97 7.98
C ASN A 118 10.61 -11.15 9.27
N LYS A 119 11.67 -10.36 9.42
CA LYS A 119 11.89 -9.56 10.64
C LYS A 119 11.41 -8.13 10.50
N LYS A 120 11.29 -7.63 9.27
CA LYS A 120 10.83 -6.29 8.97
C LYS A 120 9.69 -6.33 7.96
N VAL A 121 8.87 -5.30 7.97
CA VAL A 121 7.83 -5.10 6.97
C VAL A 121 7.90 -3.69 6.43
N THR A 122 7.79 -3.56 5.11
CA THR A 122 7.51 -2.29 4.45
C THR A 122 6.00 -2.17 4.30
N VAL A 123 5.45 -1.02 4.67
CA VAL A 123 4.00 -0.78 4.61
C VAL A 123 3.75 0.42 3.72
N ASN A 124 2.94 0.23 2.69
CA ASN A 124 2.46 1.31 1.83
C ASN A 124 0.95 1.42 1.94
N ALA A 125 0.43 2.63 2.14
CA ALA A 125 -0.99 2.90 2.07
C ALA A 125 -1.39 3.26 0.65
N ILE A 126 -2.43 2.62 0.16
CA ILE A 126 -3.14 2.97 -1.05
C ILE A 126 -4.47 3.58 -0.57
N PRO A 127 -4.72 4.88 -0.80
CA PRO A 127 -6.03 5.45 -0.55
C PRO A 127 -7.05 4.68 -1.38
N ILE A 128 -7.98 4.01 -0.71
CA ILE A 128 -9.04 3.28 -1.38
C ILE A 128 -10.37 3.82 -0.89
N ASP A 129 -11.09 4.42 -1.83
CA ASP A 129 -12.52 4.65 -1.68
C ASP A 129 -13.25 3.35 -2.02
N TRP A 130 -13.44 2.50 -1.00
CA TRP A 130 -14.11 1.20 -1.14
C TRP A 130 -15.52 1.35 -1.76
N ASP A 131 -16.22 2.41 -1.42
CA ASP A 131 -17.60 2.66 -1.84
C ASP A 131 -17.74 3.21 -3.27
N LYS A 132 -16.63 3.62 -3.92
CA LYS A 132 -16.68 4.27 -5.24
C LYS A 132 -16.58 3.31 -6.42
N LEU A 133 -16.19 2.05 -6.22
CA LEU A 133 -16.15 1.10 -7.35
C LEU A 133 -17.57 0.63 -7.64
N VAL A 134 -18.03 0.88 -8.86
CA VAL A 134 -19.32 0.36 -9.34
C VAL A 134 -19.12 -0.92 -10.14
N ASN A 135 -20.17 -1.72 -10.21
CA ASN A 135 -20.23 -2.93 -11.02
C ASN A 135 -19.80 -2.64 -12.47
N GLY A 136 -19.06 -3.56 -13.09
CA GLY A 136 -18.53 -3.34 -14.43
C GLY A 136 -17.23 -2.51 -14.48
N GLN A 137 -16.63 -2.20 -13.33
CA GLN A 137 -15.35 -1.48 -13.26
C GLN A 137 -14.24 -2.32 -12.66
N THR A 138 -13.03 -2.06 -13.16
CA THR A 138 -11.79 -2.57 -12.59
C THR A 138 -10.94 -1.41 -12.11
N ARG A 139 -10.49 -1.48 -10.86
CA ARG A 139 -9.46 -0.59 -10.34
C ARG A 139 -8.09 -1.22 -10.58
N LEU A 140 -7.22 -0.51 -11.28
CA LEU A 140 -5.80 -0.85 -11.40
C LEU A 140 -5.02 -0.10 -10.33
N VAL A 141 -4.10 -0.79 -9.64
CA VAL A 141 -3.17 -0.15 -8.70
C VAL A 141 -1.76 -0.57 -9.06
N ASN A 142 -0.89 0.39 -9.35
CA ASN A 142 0.53 0.14 -9.60
C ASN A 142 1.32 0.17 -8.29
N LEU A 143 1.77 -1.01 -7.83
CA LEU A 143 2.59 -1.18 -6.62
C LEU A 143 4.06 -1.46 -6.96
N THR A 144 4.46 -1.29 -8.21
CA THR A 144 5.85 -1.40 -8.64
C THR A 144 6.58 -0.07 -8.43
N SER A 145 7.91 -0.10 -8.49
CA SER A 145 8.73 1.12 -8.47
C SER A 145 8.79 1.84 -9.82
N GLU A 146 8.21 1.25 -10.87
CA GLU A 146 8.32 1.73 -12.24
C GLU A 146 6.95 2.15 -12.80
N THR A 147 6.94 2.99 -13.83
CA THR A 147 5.71 3.26 -14.57
C THR A 147 5.29 2.00 -15.33
N VAL A 148 4.02 1.62 -15.19
CA VAL A 148 3.41 0.51 -15.94
C VAL A 148 2.43 1.07 -16.97
N ALA A 149 2.41 0.51 -18.16
CA ALA A 149 1.44 0.86 -19.19
C ALA A 149 0.88 -0.39 -19.85
N GLY A 150 -0.31 -0.28 -20.41
CA GLY A 150 -0.98 -1.48 -20.87
C GLY A 150 -2.32 -1.26 -21.56
N PHE A 151 -2.96 -2.39 -21.80
CA PHE A 151 -4.32 -2.48 -22.31
C PHE A 151 -5.14 -3.32 -21.34
N LEU A 152 -6.36 -2.89 -21.04
CA LEU A 152 -7.37 -3.67 -20.34
C LEU A 152 -8.64 -3.68 -21.18
N GLY A 153 -9.01 -4.83 -21.74
CA GLY A 153 -10.23 -4.96 -22.56
C GLY A 153 -10.29 -3.99 -23.76
N GLY A 154 -9.13 -3.54 -24.26
CA GLY A 154 -9.03 -2.54 -25.34
C GLY A 154 -8.74 -1.11 -24.88
N THR A 155 -8.98 -0.79 -23.61
CA THR A 155 -8.66 0.53 -23.03
C THR A 155 -7.18 0.63 -22.69
N ARG A 156 -6.52 1.69 -23.15
CA ARG A 156 -5.11 1.99 -22.81
C ARG A 156 -5.01 2.66 -21.45
N PHE A 157 -3.94 2.38 -20.73
CA PHE A 157 -3.60 3.07 -19.49
C PHE A 157 -2.09 3.22 -19.30
N ALA A 158 -1.71 4.17 -18.45
CA ALA A 158 -0.35 4.34 -17.95
C ALA A 158 -0.43 4.83 -16.49
N LEU A 159 0.25 4.12 -15.59
CA LEU A 159 0.22 4.35 -14.16
C LEU A 159 1.64 4.53 -13.65
N ASP A 160 1.92 5.71 -13.09
CA ASP A 160 3.16 5.91 -12.34
C ASP A 160 3.17 5.07 -11.05
N PRO A 161 4.33 4.90 -10.40
CA PRO A 161 4.43 4.18 -9.14
C PRO A 161 3.41 4.68 -8.11
N MET A 162 2.74 3.75 -7.42
CA MET A 162 1.71 3.99 -6.40
C MET A 162 0.43 4.69 -6.91
N GLN A 163 0.26 4.86 -8.22
CA GLN A 163 -0.97 5.42 -8.78
C GLN A 163 -2.07 4.36 -8.95
N THR A 164 -3.29 4.88 -9.05
CA THR A 164 -4.51 4.11 -9.23
C THR A 164 -5.34 4.68 -10.36
N GLU A 165 -5.95 3.82 -11.16
CA GLU A 165 -6.90 4.21 -12.21
C GLU A 165 -8.10 3.27 -12.20
N ILE A 166 -9.28 3.78 -12.55
CA ILE A 166 -10.50 3.01 -12.65
C ILE A 166 -10.87 2.94 -14.12
N ILE A 167 -10.96 1.72 -14.64
CA ILE A 167 -11.28 1.44 -16.04
C ILE A 167 -12.60 0.67 -16.10
N PRO A 168 -13.59 1.16 -16.87
CA PRO A 168 -14.77 0.36 -17.17
C PRO A 168 -14.38 -0.80 -18.10
N PHE A 169 -14.92 -1.98 -17.86
CA PHE A 169 -14.91 -3.06 -18.87
C PHE A 169 -16.29 -3.14 -19.51
N ASP A 170 -16.32 -3.48 -20.81
CA ASP A 170 -17.58 -3.58 -21.57
C ASP A 170 -18.44 -4.70 -20.97
N ALA A 171 -19.41 -4.30 -20.14
CA ALA A 171 -20.33 -5.20 -19.48
C ALA A 171 -21.42 -5.62 -20.48
N ALA A 172 -21.09 -6.59 -21.35
CA ALA A 172 -22.13 -7.27 -22.11
C ALA A 172 -23.09 -7.95 -21.11
N SER A 173 -24.38 -7.65 -21.24
CA SER A 173 -25.40 -8.10 -20.31
C SER A 173 -25.50 -9.63 -20.32
N SER A 174 -25.36 -10.22 -19.13
CA SER A 174 -25.37 -11.65 -18.80
C SER A 174 -24.15 -12.46 -19.28
N GLY A 175 -23.27 -12.82 -18.34
CA GLY A 175 -22.24 -13.84 -18.56
C GLY A 175 -20.88 -13.54 -17.91
N VAL A 176 -19.94 -14.47 -18.12
CA VAL A 176 -18.53 -14.28 -17.77
C VAL A 176 -17.85 -13.51 -18.90
N ILE A 177 -17.45 -12.28 -18.64
CA ILE A 177 -16.69 -11.42 -19.54
C ILE A 177 -15.21 -11.78 -19.40
N LYS A 178 -14.57 -12.12 -20.52
CA LYS A 178 -13.12 -12.35 -20.56
C LYS A 178 -12.40 -11.02 -20.74
N VAL A 179 -11.74 -10.56 -19.68
CA VAL A 179 -10.93 -9.36 -19.72
C VAL A 179 -9.48 -9.76 -19.94
N THR A 180 -8.88 -9.24 -21.00
CA THR A 180 -7.44 -9.41 -21.28
C THR A 180 -6.69 -8.18 -20.80
N ILE A 181 -5.58 -8.42 -20.11
CA ILE A 181 -4.63 -7.40 -19.70
C ILE A 181 -3.25 -7.67 -20.32
N GLN A 182 -2.66 -6.62 -20.86
CA GLN A 182 -1.29 -6.62 -21.35
C GLN A 182 -0.53 -5.53 -20.62
N LEU A 183 0.61 -5.86 -20.01
CA LEU A 183 1.45 -4.92 -19.26
C LEU A 183 2.84 -4.83 -19.86
N ALA A 184 3.33 -3.60 -19.96
CA ALA A 184 4.72 -3.27 -20.16
C ALA A 184 5.21 -2.38 -19.02
N VAL A 185 6.49 -2.52 -18.68
CA VAL A 185 7.19 -1.69 -17.70
C VAL A 185 8.17 -0.80 -18.44
N ARG A 186 8.29 0.46 -18.00
CA ARG A 186 9.30 1.36 -18.52
C ARG A 186 10.64 1.04 -17.87
N GLU A 187 11.60 0.57 -18.67
CA GLU A 187 12.99 0.38 -18.26
C GLU A 187 13.90 1.40 -18.96
N GLU A 188 15.19 1.44 -18.62
CA GLU A 188 16.17 2.33 -19.26
C GLU A 188 16.21 2.20 -20.79
N THR A 189 16.02 0.98 -21.29
CA THR A 189 16.05 0.65 -22.73
C THR A 189 14.73 0.87 -23.45
N GLY A 190 13.68 1.28 -22.72
CA GLY A 190 12.33 1.50 -23.26
C GLY A 190 11.27 0.61 -22.61
N TRP A 191 10.11 0.51 -23.26
CA TRP A 191 9.00 -0.30 -22.78
C TRP A 191 9.26 -1.79 -23.01
N GLN A 192 9.26 -2.57 -21.93
CA GLN A 192 9.44 -4.01 -21.98
C GLN A 192 8.13 -4.72 -21.65
N PRO A 193 7.59 -5.58 -22.52
CA PRO A 193 6.39 -6.36 -22.21
C PRO A 193 6.70 -7.36 -21.08
N LYS A 194 5.85 -7.39 -20.04
CA LYS A 194 6.05 -8.23 -18.85
C LYS A 194 4.93 -9.22 -18.58
N LEU A 195 3.69 -8.89 -18.95
CA LEU A 195 2.53 -9.73 -18.66
C LEU A 195 1.54 -9.69 -19.83
N ASN A 196 1.00 -10.86 -20.16
CA ASN A 196 -0.21 -11.01 -20.94
C ASN A 196 -1.09 -12.05 -20.24
N SER A 197 -2.26 -11.63 -19.76
CA SER A 197 -3.14 -12.49 -18.97
C SER A 197 -4.60 -12.23 -19.32
N THR A 198 -5.42 -13.27 -19.20
CA THR A 198 -6.87 -13.17 -19.40
C THR A 198 -7.56 -13.76 -18.19
N PHE A 199 -8.54 -13.04 -17.65
CA PHE A 199 -9.35 -13.50 -16.52
C PHE A 199 -10.83 -13.25 -16.77
N GLY A 200 -11.68 -14.08 -16.16
CA GLY A 200 -13.12 -13.93 -16.23
C GLY A 200 -13.65 -13.05 -15.09
N VAL A 201 -14.55 -12.14 -15.43
CA VAL A 201 -15.35 -11.33 -14.49
C VAL A 201 -16.82 -11.43 -14.85
N THR A 202 -17.71 -11.30 -13.88
CA THR A 202 -19.14 -11.13 -14.12
C THR A 202 -19.51 -9.66 -14.00
N ASP A 203 -20.68 -9.28 -14.54
CA ASP A 203 -21.18 -7.90 -14.52
C ASP A 203 -21.45 -7.38 -13.10
N ASP A 204 -21.77 -8.26 -12.15
CA ASP A 204 -21.94 -7.95 -10.73
C ASP A 204 -20.62 -7.83 -9.92
N MET A 205 -19.46 -8.08 -10.55
CA MET A 205 -18.17 -8.05 -9.88
C MET A 205 -17.47 -6.70 -9.95
N CYS A 206 -16.84 -6.37 -8.84
CA CYS A 206 -15.84 -5.32 -8.69
C CYS A 206 -14.47 -6.00 -8.58
N VAL A 207 -13.52 -5.63 -9.42
CA VAL A 207 -12.16 -6.21 -9.39
C VAL A 207 -11.14 -5.13 -9.11
N ASN A 208 -10.36 -5.30 -8.05
CA ASN A 208 -9.14 -4.55 -7.84
C ASN A 208 -7.98 -5.40 -8.37
N LEU A 209 -7.25 -4.92 -9.37
CA LEU A 209 -6.04 -5.54 -9.89
C LEU A 209 -4.84 -4.83 -9.30
N LEU A 210 -4.10 -5.54 -8.45
CA LEU A 210 -2.82 -5.06 -7.95
C LEU A 210 -1.71 -5.50 -8.89
N ILE A 211 -0.94 -4.55 -9.41
CA ILE A 211 0.23 -4.80 -10.23
C ILE A 211 1.45 -4.68 -9.32
N THR A 212 2.18 -5.77 -9.11
CA THR A 212 3.33 -5.82 -8.21
C THR A 212 4.53 -6.44 -8.91
N GLN A 213 5.70 -6.30 -8.29
CA GLN A 213 6.94 -6.87 -8.78
C GLN A 213 7.47 -7.88 -7.77
N LYS A 214 7.77 -9.10 -8.25
CA LYS A 214 8.45 -10.12 -7.47
C LYS A 214 9.92 -9.77 -7.27
N THR A 215 10.55 -10.38 -6.28
CA THR A 215 11.98 -10.17 -5.98
C THR A 215 12.90 -10.50 -7.15
N ASN A 216 12.47 -11.37 -8.07
CA ASN A 216 13.22 -11.72 -9.29
C ASN A 216 12.98 -10.72 -10.45
N GLY A 217 12.32 -9.58 -10.19
CA GLY A 217 12.03 -8.55 -11.17
C GLY A 217 10.82 -8.81 -12.07
N SER A 218 10.18 -9.98 -11.97
CA SER A 218 8.97 -10.28 -12.77
C SER A 218 7.75 -9.55 -12.24
N ILE A 219 6.85 -9.15 -13.15
CA ILE A 219 5.58 -8.54 -12.78
C ILE A 219 4.56 -9.62 -12.48
N GLU A 220 3.79 -9.42 -11.42
CA GLU A 220 2.64 -10.22 -11.06
C GLU A 220 1.41 -9.33 -10.96
N MET A 221 0.27 -9.90 -11.35
CA MET A 221 -1.02 -9.28 -11.15
C MET A 221 -1.83 -10.12 -10.17
N ILE A 222 -2.34 -9.47 -9.12
CA ILE A 222 -3.15 -10.11 -8.09
C ILE A 222 -4.58 -9.57 -8.22
N PRO A 223 -5.52 -10.38 -8.74
CA PRO A 223 -6.92 -9.99 -8.80
C PRO A 223 -7.60 -10.17 -7.44
N LEU A 224 -8.04 -9.06 -6.86
CA LEU A 224 -8.84 -9.03 -5.65
C LEU A 224 -10.30 -8.85 -6.05
N ARG A 225 -11.03 -9.97 -5.99
CA ARG A 225 -12.44 -10.02 -6.35
C ARG A 225 -13.27 -9.70 -5.13
N GLU A 226 -14.09 -8.67 -5.25
CA GLU A 226 -15.09 -8.35 -4.25
C GLU A 226 -16.46 -8.59 -4.87
N ARG A 227 -17.20 -9.54 -4.30
CA ARG A 227 -18.64 -9.58 -4.49
C ARG A 227 -19.21 -8.59 -3.49
N LYS A 228 -20.04 -7.65 -3.94
CA LYS A 228 -20.92 -6.97 -2.99
C LYS A 228 -21.75 -8.05 -2.32
N GLN A 229 -21.71 -8.10 -0.98
CA GLN A 229 -22.73 -8.87 -0.27
C GLN A 229 -24.09 -8.33 -0.75
N PRO A 230 -25.06 -9.19 -1.09
CA PRO A 230 -26.42 -8.72 -1.29
C PRO A 230 -26.84 -7.93 -0.03
N PRO A 231 -27.69 -6.89 -0.16
CA PRO A 231 -28.24 -6.19 0.99
C PRO A 231 -28.73 -7.20 2.04
N GLN A 232 -28.48 -6.94 3.32
CA GLN A 232 -28.90 -7.82 4.42
C GLN A 232 -30.43 -8.01 4.54
N ASP A 233 -31.21 -7.39 3.64
CA ASP A 233 -32.67 -7.49 3.58
C ASP A 233 -33.16 -8.78 2.89
N VAL A 234 -32.50 -9.91 3.13
CA VAL A 234 -33.06 -11.26 2.87
C VAL A 234 -32.71 -12.20 4.02
N GLN A 235 -32.92 -11.74 5.26
CA GLN A 235 -33.18 -12.60 6.40
C GLN A 235 -34.26 -11.93 7.26
N ASN A 236 -35.50 -12.00 6.78
CA ASN A 236 -36.73 -12.18 7.58
C ASN A 236 -37.90 -12.46 6.65
#